data_AF-A0A5P9HJQ3-F1
#
_entry.id   AF-A0A5P9HJQ3-F1
#
_cell.length_a   1.000
_cell.length_b   1.000
_cell.length_c   1.000
_cell.angle_alpha   90.00
_cell.angle_beta   90.00
_cell.angle_gamma   90.00
#
_symmetry.space_group_name_H-M   'P 1'
#
loop_
_entity.id
_entity.type
_entity.pdbx_description
1 polymer ?
#
loop_
_entity_poly.entity_id
_entity_poly.type
_entity_poly.pdbx_seq_one_letter_code
_entity_poly.pdbx_strand_id
1 'polypeptide(L)'
;MVENIRKPGQTGGIADPEMAAEWEALRGSLGLGEQDRLYFFISFSMPESMIRGYALDAARAGGELVLRGVEPGMDLRQFTMERLLKVLRPGGMTAPIQIDPRLFDTYAVDSVPTIVLAKEDPMGVCQTAEPRTGEINGQTFDYKACPEAAPDSYWKVEGSVTALYALEEFQDRGASNAAVYIDALKGEGALSASEQQGIDTERWESLTDDLAERNAERLMERYEGSDREVYDTPMGPAVGPKGQNTDHLWEE
;
A
#
# COMPACT_ATOMS: atom_id res chain seq x y z
N MET A 1 5.08 -8.76 -34.10
CA MET A 1 4.44 -7.68 -33.33
C MET A 1 3.58 -8.38 -32.29
N VAL A 2 3.94 -8.25 -31.02
CA VAL A 2 3.14 -8.83 -29.94
C VAL A 2 2.01 -7.85 -29.67
N GLU A 3 0.85 -8.09 -30.26
CA GLU A 3 -0.39 -7.42 -29.88
C GLU A 3 -0.83 -7.97 -28.51
N ASN A 4 -1.39 -7.12 -27.65
CA ASN A 4 -1.86 -7.42 -26.28
C ASN A 4 -0.80 -7.61 -25.16
N ILE A 5 0.27 -6.79 -25.11
CA ILE A 5 1.12 -6.67 -23.90
C ILE A 5 0.50 -5.72 -22.83
N ARG A 6 -0.55 -4.96 -23.17
CA ARG A 6 -1.09 -3.86 -22.32
C ARG A 6 -2.44 -4.14 -21.66
N LYS A 7 -2.65 -5.32 -21.10
CA LYS A 7 -3.62 -5.47 -20.00
C LYS A 7 -3.10 -6.24 -18.75
N PRO A 8 -1.84 -6.09 -18.31
CA PRO A 8 -1.49 -6.35 -16.90
C PRO A 8 -1.94 -5.17 -16.02
N GLY A 9 -2.29 -5.45 -14.76
CA GLY A 9 -3.01 -4.59 -13.81
C GLY A 9 -2.73 -3.08 -13.93
N GLN A 10 -3.79 -2.30 -14.15
CA GLN A 10 -3.74 -0.85 -14.38
C GLN A 10 -3.35 -0.04 -13.12
N THR A 11 -2.86 -0.68 -12.05
CA THR A 11 -2.98 -0.13 -10.69
C THR A 11 -1.74 -0.48 -9.88
N GLY A 12 -0.94 0.54 -9.54
CA GLY A 12 0.00 0.55 -8.41
C GLY A 12 0.88 -0.69 -8.17
N GLY A 13 1.35 -1.40 -9.20
CA GLY A 13 2.19 -2.58 -9.02
C GLY A 13 1.47 -3.86 -8.56
N ILE A 14 0.13 -3.90 -8.56
CA ILE A 14 -0.65 -5.11 -8.25
C ILE A 14 -0.66 -6.04 -9.46
N ALA A 15 -0.02 -7.21 -9.32
CA ALA A 15 0.16 -8.16 -10.42
C ALA A 15 -1.14 -8.89 -10.81
N ASP A 16 -2.00 -9.18 -9.83
CA ASP A 16 -3.29 -9.82 -10.07
C ASP A 16 -4.32 -8.80 -10.60
N PRO A 17 -4.87 -8.98 -11.82
CA PRO A 17 -5.78 -8.00 -12.42
C PRO A 17 -7.09 -7.80 -11.65
N GLU A 18 -7.54 -8.81 -10.91
CA GLU A 18 -8.81 -8.77 -10.19
C GLU A 18 -8.64 -8.00 -8.90
N MET A 19 -7.59 -8.32 -8.12
CA MET A 19 -7.20 -7.50 -6.97
C MET A 19 -6.93 -6.05 -7.37
N ALA A 20 -6.29 -5.85 -8.53
CA ALA A 20 -6.02 -4.51 -9.07
C ALA A 20 -7.32 -3.75 -9.35
N ALA A 21 -8.29 -4.37 -10.02
CA ALA A 21 -9.61 -3.78 -10.29
C ALA A 21 -10.40 -3.53 -9.00
N GLU A 22 -10.27 -4.42 -8.01
CA GLU A 22 -10.92 -4.26 -6.73
C GLU A 22 -10.42 -3.06 -5.94
N TRP A 23 -9.10 -2.87 -5.97
CA TRP A 23 -8.41 -1.73 -5.39
C TRP A 23 -8.81 -0.42 -6.07
N GLU A 24 -8.83 -0.35 -7.39
CA GLU A 24 -9.26 0.90 -8.08
C GLU A 24 -10.73 1.20 -7.86
N ALA A 25 -11.58 0.19 -7.75
CA ALA A 25 -12.97 0.46 -7.45
C ALA A 25 -13.19 0.96 -6.01
N LEU A 26 -12.36 0.53 -5.04
CA LEU A 26 -12.32 1.15 -3.71
C LEU A 26 -11.85 2.60 -3.81
N ARG A 27 -10.73 2.85 -4.50
CA ARG A 27 -10.19 4.20 -4.69
C ARG A 27 -11.18 5.13 -5.40
N GLY A 28 -11.89 4.60 -6.40
CA GLY A 28 -12.97 5.29 -7.11
C GLY A 28 -14.18 5.58 -6.21
N SER A 29 -14.55 4.68 -5.30
CA SER A 29 -15.62 4.96 -4.31
C SER A 29 -15.24 6.03 -3.30
N LEU A 30 -13.94 6.19 -3.01
CA LEU A 30 -13.42 7.29 -2.20
C LEU A 30 -13.32 8.61 -2.99
N GLY A 31 -13.51 8.59 -4.32
CA GLY A 31 -13.38 9.77 -5.17
C GLY A 31 -11.93 10.16 -5.47
N LEU A 32 -10.98 9.23 -5.31
CA LEU A 32 -9.57 9.47 -5.62
C LEU A 32 -9.35 9.57 -7.13
N GLY A 33 -8.53 10.53 -7.56
CA GLY A 33 -8.13 10.63 -8.96
C GLY A 33 -7.23 9.46 -9.39
N GLU A 34 -7.26 9.14 -10.68
CA GLU A 34 -6.47 8.04 -11.26
C GLU A 34 -4.96 8.17 -10.98
N GLN A 35 -4.46 9.39 -10.84
CA GLN A 35 -3.04 9.70 -10.59
C GLN A 35 -2.73 10.00 -9.11
N ASP A 36 -3.74 10.10 -8.25
CA ASP A 36 -3.50 10.45 -6.84
C ASP A 36 -2.92 9.26 -6.10
N ARG A 37 -1.74 9.40 -5.49
CA ARG A 37 -1.07 8.31 -4.77
C ARG A 37 -0.68 8.74 -3.37
N LEU A 38 -1.08 7.94 -2.38
CA LEU A 38 -0.68 8.11 -0.99
C LEU A 38 0.17 6.91 -0.60
N TYR A 39 1.44 7.16 -0.33
CA TYR A 39 2.42 6.13 0.02
C TYR A 39 2.88 6.28 1.45
N PHE A 40 3.00 5.14 2.13
CA PHE A 40 3.56 5.00 3.46
C PHE A 40 4.85 4.20 3.36
N PHE A 41 5.98 4.89 3.36
CA PHE A 41 7.30 4.26 3.32
C PHE A 41 7.63 3.72 4.70
N ILE A 42 7.84 2.41 4.78
CA ILE A 42 8.06 1.69 6.04
C ILE A 42 9.29 0.76 5.97
N SER A 43 9.71 0.27 7.13
CA SER A 43 10.69 -0.80 7.28
C SER A 43 10.34 -1.64 8.50
N PHE A 44 10.65 -2.94 8.47
CA PHE A 44 10.53 -3.83 9.63
C PHE A 44 11.56 -3.54 10.76
N SER A 45 12.42 -2.54 10.58
CA SER A 45 13.18 -1.93 11.68
C SER A 45 12.33 -0.99 12.56
N MET A 46 11.16 -0.58 12.09
CA MET A 46 10.17 0.17 12.86
C MET A 46 9.41 -0.75 13.83
N PRO A 47 8.79 -0.20 14.89
CA PRO A 47 7.89 -0.99 15.74
C PRO A 47 6.73 -1.60 14.95
N GLU A 48 6.47 -2.90 15.13
CA GLU A 48 5.37 -3.62 14.44
C GLU A 48 4.01 -2.95 14.66
N SER A 49 3.77 -2.43 15.86
CA SER A 49 2.53 -1.69 16.19
C SER A 49 2.35 -0.42 15.37
N MET A 50 3.44 0.28 15.05
CA MET A 50 3.41 1.47 14.20
C MET A 50 3.15 1.10 12.73
N ILE A 51 3.76 0.00 12.26
CA ILE A 51 3.51 -0.53 10.91
C ILE A 51 2.02 -0.86 10.74
N ARG A 52 1.39 -1.48 11.73
CA ARG A 52 -0.06 -1.75 11.76
C ARG A 52 -0.90 -0.47 11.71
N GLY A 53 -0.47 0.58 12.43
CA GLY A 53 -1.10 1.90 12.35
C GLY A 53 -1.11 2.45 10.93
N TYR A 54 0.05 2.44 10.26
CA TYR A 54 0.13 2.89 8.86
C TYR A 54 -0.63 1.98 7.89
N ALA A 55 -0.65 0.66 8.14
CA ALA A 55 -1.45 -0.26 7.35
C ALA A 55 -2.95 0.05 7.43
N LEU A 56 -3.43 0.38 8.63
CA LEU A 56 -4.82 0.78 8.86
C LEU A 56 -5.15 2.08 8.11
N ASP A 57 -4.32 3.11 8.27
CA ASP A 57 -4.54 4.40 7.63
C ASP A 57 -4.50 4.27 6.11
N ALA A 58 -3.58 3.48 5.57
CA ALA A 58 -3.48 3.19 4.15
C ALA A 58 -4.73 2.45 3.63
N ALA A 59 -5.22 1.43 4.36
CA ALA A 59 -6.42 0.69 3.97
C ALA A 59 -7.67 1.59 3.94
N ARG A 60 -7.79 2.50 4.91
CA ARG A 60 -8.92 3.44 5.03
C ARG A 60 -8.89 4.55 3.99
N ALA A 61 -7.70 5.03 3.64
CA ALA A 61 -7.54 6.19 2.75
C ALA A 61 -7.30 5.81 1.28
N GLY A 62 -7.23 4.52 0.93
CA GLY A 62 -6.85 4.09 -0.42
C GLY A 62 -5.36 4.35 -0.74
N GLY A 63 -4.52 4.29 0.30
CA GLY A 63 -3.06 4.41 0.21
C GLY A 63 -2.35 3.05 0.24
N GLU A 64 -1.03 3.07 0.07
CA GLU A 64 -0.21 1.89 -0.18
C GLU A 64 1.03 1.90 0.72
N LEU A 65 1.42 0.72 1.24
CA LEU A 65 2.66 0.56 2.00
C LEU A 65 3.82 0.28 1.04
N VAL A 66 4.95 0.97 1.24
CA VAL A 66 6.13 0.84 0.38
C VAL A 66 7.34 0.43 1.20
N LEU A 67 7.95 -0.68 0.81
CA LEU A 67 9.19 -1.22 1.36
C LEU A 67 10.30 -1.07 0.33
N ARG A 68 11.53 -0.75 0.78
CA ARG A 68 12.68 -0.63 -0.12
C ARG A 68 13.14 -1.99 -0.67
N GLY A 69 12.95 -3.04 0.13
CA GLY A 69 13.48 -4.38 -0.11
C GLY A 69 13.06 -5.32 1.01
N VAL A 70 13.48 -6.58 0.88
CA VAL A 70 13.40 -7.57 1.96
C VAL A 70 14.56 -7.39 2.95
N GLU A 71 14.40 -7.88 4.17
CA GLU A 71 15.47 -7.85 5.17
C GLU A 71 16.71 -8.63 4.70
N PRO A 72 17.94 -8.14 5.00
CA PRO A 72 19.16 -8.86 4.68
C PRO A 72 19.15 -10.28 5.26
N GLY A 73 19.47 -11.27 4.43
CA GLY A 73 19.51 -12.68 4.82
C GLY A 73 18.19 -13.43 4.69
N MET A 74 17.11 -12.77 4.27
CA MET A 74 15.84 -13.42 3.92
C MET A 74 15.63 -13.45 2.40
N ASP A 75 15.05 -14.53 1.90
CA ASP A 75 14.43 -14.52 0.56
C ASP A 75 12.99 -13.97 0.62
N LEU A 76 12.37 -13.79 -0.56
CA LEU A 76 11.00 -13.25 -0.64
C LEU A 76 9.96 -14.13 0.06
N ARG A 77 10.12 -15.47 0.03
CA ARG A 77 9.18 -16.38 0.67
C ARG A 77 9.29 -16.25 2.19
N GLN A 78 10.50 -16.28 2.73
CA GLN A 78 10.76 -16.11 4.16
C GLN A 78 10.24 -14.75 4.64
N PHE A 79 10.58 -13.68 3.94
CA PHE A 79 10.08 -12.35 4.25
C PHE A 79 8.54 -12.30 4.29
N THR A 80 7.89 -12.88 3.29
CA THR A 80 6.42 -12.90 3.23
C THR A 80 5.82 -13.69 4.39
N MET A 81 6.26 -14.94 4.59
CA MET A 81 5.69 -15.85 5.57
C MET A 81 6.03 -15.46 7.02
N GLU A 82 7.26 -15.06 7.29
CA GLU A 82 7.78 -14.89 8.66
C GLU A 82 7.63 -13.44 9.18
N ARG A 83 7.48 -12.46 8.28
CA ARG A 83 7.37 -11.04 8.64
C ARG A 83 6.05 -10.43 8.22
N LEU A 84 5.80 -10.40 6.91
CA LEU A 84 4.68 -9.66 6.35
C LEU A 84 3.34 -10.22 6.85
N LEU A 85 3.10 -11.52 6.69
CA LEU A 85 1.87 -12.16 7.15
C LEU A 85 1.69 -12.06 8.68
N LYS A 86 2.77 -12.21 9.44
CA LYS A 86 2.74 -12.17 10.89
C LYS A 86 2.36 -10.78 11.44
N VAL A 87 2.88 -9.71 10.85
CA VAL A 87 2.66 -8.35 11.33
C VAL A 87 1.34 -7.79 10.82
N LEU A 88 1.06 -7.98 9.52
CA LEU A 88 -0.02 -7.30 8.82
C LEU A 88 -1.28 -8.15 8.67
N ARG A 89 -1.24 -9.46 8.90
CA ARG A 89 -2.37 -10.40 8.74
C ARG A 89 -3.24 -10.04 7.52
N PRO A 90 -2.69 -10.07 6.30
CA PRO A 90 -3.41 -9.60 5.13
C PRO A 90 -4.60 -10.49 4.84
N GLY A 91 -5.75 -10.06 5.35
CA GLY A 91 -7.00 -10.80 5.23
C GLY A 91 -8.25 -9.95 5.21
N GLY A 92 -8.17 -8.62 5.14
CA GLY A 92 -9.38 -7.83 5.35
C GLY A 92 -9.55 -6.52 4.60
N MET A 93 -8.95 -6.32 3.43
CA MET A 93 -8.53 -4.97 2.96
C MET A 93 -7.28 -4.54 3.69
N THR A 94 -6.18 -5.21 3.38
CA THR A 94 -4.89 -4.55 3.58
C THR A 94 -4.65 -3.59 2.44
N ALA A 95 -4.18 -2.41 2.78
CA ALA A 95 -3.45 -1.58 1.85
C ALA A 95 -2.48 -2.45 1.03
N PRO A 96 -2.39 -2.26 -0.29
CA PRO A 96 -1.38 -2.92 -1.10
C PRO A 96 -0.01 -2.67 -0.51
N ILE A 97 0.82 -3.71 -0.51
CA ILE A 97 2.20 -3.65 -0.05
C ILE A 97 3.08 -3.82 -1.26
N GLN A 98 3.97 -2.86 -1.49
CA GLN A 98 4.91 -2.85 -2.58
C GLN A 98 6.33 -2.95 -2.06
N ILE A 99 7.13 -3.76 -2.73
CA ILE A 99 8.59 -3.72 -2.60
C ILE A 99 9.10 -2.96 -3.83
N ASP A 100 9.26 -1.64 -3.69
CA ASP A 100 9.68 -0.79 -4.80
C ASP A 100 10.76 0.22 -4.35
N PRO A 101 12.06 -0.10 -4.52
CA PRO A 101 13.14 0.82 -4.22
C PRO A 101 13.13 2.07 -5.12
N ARG A 102 12.47 2.03 -6.30
CA ARG A 102 12.43 3.16 -7.24
C ARG A 102 11.65 4.33 -6.65
N LEU A 103 10.59 4.06 -5.90
CA LEU A 103 9.79 5.10 -5.24
C LEU A 103 10.60 5.83 -4.15
N PHE A 104 11.56 5.16 -3.51
CA PHE A 104 12.46 5.82 -2.54
C PHE A 104 13.35 6.85 -3.24
N ASP A 105 13.92 6.49 -4.39
CA ASP A 105 14.72 7.41 -5.20
C ASP A 105 13.86 8.56 -5.75
N THR A 106 12.69 8.23 -6.32
CA THR A 106 11.77 9.19 -6.96
C THR A 106 11.23 10.23 -5.98
N TYR A 107 10.94 9.87 -4.73
CA TYR A 107 10.43 10.82 -3.73
C TYR A 107 11.49 11.25 -2.70
N ALA A 108 12.77 11.01 -3.00
CA ALA A 108 13.91 11.32 -2.16
C ALA A 108 13.71 10.88 -0.70
N VAL A 109 13.26 9.64 -0.50
CA VAL A 109 13.00 9.07 0.84
C VAL A 109 14.27 8.43 1.37
N ASP A 110 14.97 9.16 2.24
CA ASP A 110 16.22 8.71 2.85
C ASP A 110 16.01 7.96 4.17
N SER A 111 14.88 8.19 4.83
CA SER A 111 14.53 7.60 6.12
C SER A 111 13.07 7.15 6.18
N VAL A 112 12.77 6.23 7.10
CA VAL A 112 11.39 5.75 7.35
C VAL A 112 11.07 5.87 8.85
N PRO A 113 9.81 6.11 9.22
CA PRO A 113 8.65 6.28 8.33
C PRO A 113 8.66 7.59 7.54
N THR A 114 8.11 7.55 6.34
CA THR A 114 7.85 8.73 5.51
C THR A 114 6.50 8.59 4.83
N ILE A 115 5.68 9.63 4.86
CA ILE A 115 4.41 9.69 4.15
C ILE A 115 4.59 10.57 2.93
N VAL A 116 4.16 10.10 1.76
CA VAL A 116 4.20 10.86 0.51
C VAL A 116 2.80 10.91 -0.10
N LEU A 117 2.36 12.10 -0.46
CA LEU A 117 1.23 12.32 -1.36
C LEU A 117 1.76 12.79 -2.70
N ALA A 118 1.42 12.10 -3.79
CA ALA A 118 1.91 12.40 -5.12
C ALA A 118 0.79 12.45 -6.16
N LYS A 119 1.05 13.14 -7.27
CA LYS A 119 0.35 12.97 -8.54
C LYS A 119 1.28 12.28 -9.51
N GLU A 120 0.99 11.03 -9.79
CA GLU A 120 1.90 10.14 -10.50
C GLU A 120 1.15 9.31 -11.55
N ASP A 121 1.79 9.08 -12.70
CA ASP A 121 1.45 7.94 -13.54
C ASP A 121 2.10 6.69 -12.94
N PRO A 122 1.34 5.72 -12.42
CA PRO A 122 1.90 4.52 -11.78
C PRO A 122 2.77 3.68 -12.73
N MET A 123 2.55 3.81 -14.04
CA MET A 123 3.37 3.15 -15.06
C MET A 123 4.56 3.99 -15.50
N GLY A 124 4.60 5.25 -15.07
CA GLY A 124 5.58 6.25 -15.47
C GLY A 124 6.75 6.44 -14.50
N VAL A 125 6.76 5.71 -13.37
CA VAL A 125 7.82 5.82 -12.37
C VAL A 125 9.14 5.32 -12.96
N CYS A 126 10.18 6.16 -12.90
CA CYS A 126 11.54 5.77 -13.25
C CYS A 126 11.71 5.20 -14.67
N GLN A 127 11.07 5.83 -15.67
CA GLN A 127 11.23 5.42 -17.07
C GLN A 127 12.68 5.50 -17.58
N THR A 128 13.46 6.44 -17.05
CA THR A 128 14.88 6.60 -17.39
C THR A 128 15.69 6.63 -16.10
N ALA A 129 16.46 5.57 -15.86
CA ALA A 129 17.35 5.49 -14.72
C ALA A 129 18.68 6.21 -15.00
N GLU A 130 19.21 6.90 -14.00
CA GLU A 130 20.43 7.70 -14.07
C GLU A 130 21.59 7.00 -13.35
N PRO A 131 22.84 7.09 -13.86
CA PRO A 131 24.00 6.57 -13.16
C PRO A 131 24.19 7.28 -11.82
N ARG A 132 24.38 6.50 -10.76
CA ARG A 132 24.78 6.97 -9.44
C ARG A 132 25.93 6.14 -8.90
N THR A 133 26.67 6.75 -7.99
CA THR A 133 27.77 6.12 -7.29
C THR A 133 27.48 6.20 -5.80
N GLY A 134 27.54 5.06 -5.12
CA GLY A 134 27.31 4.93 -3.69
C GLY A 134 28.48 4.23 -3.01
N GLU A 135 28.55 4.32 -1.69
CA GLU A 135 29.58 3.64 -0.90
C GLU A 135 28.92 2.72 0.12
N ILE A 136 29.34 1.45 0.14
CA ILE A 136 28.91 0.46 1.12
C ILE A 136 30.17 -0.16 1.74
N ASN A 137 30.34 -0.04 3.05
CA ASN A 137 31.49 -0.59 3.79
C ASN A 137 32.86 -0.17 3.22
N GLY A 138 33.03 1.08 2.81
CA GLY A 138 34.29 1.57 2.24
C GLY A 138 34.53 1.20 0.77
N GLN A 139 33.59 0.49 0.13
CA GLN A 139 33.66 0.12 -1.27
C GLN A 139 32.68 0.98 -2.08
N THR A 140 33.17 1.55 -3.17
CA THR A 140 32.38 2.31 -4.13
C THR A 140 31.65 1.39 -5.11
N PHE A 141 30.38 1.66 -5.37
CA PHE A 141 29.53 0.93 -6.30
C PHE A 141 28.86 1.90 -7.26
N ASP A 142 28.96 1.60 -8.56
CA ASP A 142 28.17 2.26 -9.58
C ASP A 142 26.85 1.49 -9.79
N TYR A 143 25.74 2.22 -9.75
CA TYR A 143 24.40 1.67 -9.91
C TYR A 143 23.52 2.63 -10.70
N LYS A 144 22.33 2.18 -11.07
CA LYS A 144 21.32 3.02 -11.71
C LYS A 144 20.25 3.34 -10.68
N ALA A 145 19.98 4.63 -10.50
CA ALA A 145 18.95 5.14 -9.60
C ALA A 145 17.86 5.85 -10.39
N CYS A 146 16.72 6.06 -9.75
CA CYS A 146 15.66 6.87 -10.35
C CYS A 146 15.91 8.36 -10.12
N PRO A 147 15.63 9.24 -11.10
CA PRO A 147 15.62 10.67 -10.85
C PRO A 147 14.50 11.01 -9.86
N GLU A 148 14.72 12.07 -9.10
CA GLU A 148 13.69 12.63 -8.23
C GLU A 148 12.53 13.16 -9.08
N ALA A 149 11.30 12.99 -8.59
CA ALA A 149 10.11 13.60 -9.17
C ALA A 149 10.20 15.13 -9.12
N ALA A 150 9.40 15.80 -9.96
CA ALA A 150 9.31 17.26 -9.91
C ALA A 150 8.85 17.69 -8.49
N PRO A 151 9.48 18.71 -7.86
CA PRO A 151 9.12 19.10 -6.50
C PRO A 151 7.64 19.47 -6.30
N ASP A 152 6.97 19.95 -7.35
CA ASP A 152 5.56 20.33 -7.32
C ASP A 152 4.60 19.15 -7.61
N SER A 153 5.12 17.95 -7.88
CA SER A 153 4.30 16.75 -8.13
C SER A 153 4.12 15.86 -6.90
N TYR A 154 4.74 16.20 -5.77
CA TYR A 154 4.58 15.45 -4.53
C TYR A 154 4.79 16.29 -3.27
N TRP A 155 4.26 15.81 -2.16
CA TRP A 155 4.44 16.34 -0.82
C TRP A 155 4.88 15.20 0.09
N LYS A 156 5.87 15.44 0.93
CA LYS A 156 6.32 14.46 1.92
C LYS A 156 6.44 15.03 3.33
N VAL A 157 6.37 14.13 4.31
CA VAL A 157 6.79 14.37 5.69
C VAL A 157 7.52 13.13 6.18
N GLU A 158 8.68 13.35 6.79
CA GLU A 158 9.49 12.30 7.40
C GLU A 158 9.22 12.28 8.91
N GLY A 159 9.26 11.09 9.50
CA GLY A 159 9.03 10.88 10.91
C GLY A 159 7.65 10.30 11.22
N SER A 160 7.50 9.87 12.48
CA SER A 160 6.38 9.05 12.94
C SER A 160 5.13 9.89 13.22
N VAL A 161 4.60 10.63 12.24
CA VAL A 161 3.35 11.43 12.37
C VAL A 161 2.13 10.65 11.88
N THR A 162 0.92 11.08 12.25
CA THR A 162 -0.31 10.45 11.71
C THR A 162 -0.55 10.81 10.26
N ALA A 163 -1.25 9.93 9.52
CA ALA A 163 -1.62 10.17 8.13
C ALA A 163 -2.46 11.45 7.98
N LEU A 164 -3.41 11.66 8.88
CA LEU A 164 -4.27 12.84 8.85
C LEU A 164 -3.48 14.13 9.08
N TYR A 165 -2.55 14.12 10.05
CA TYR A 165 -1.66 15.27 10.28
C TYR A 165 -0.81 15.58 9.04
N ALA A 166 -0.20 14.57 8.44
CA ALA A 166 0.61 14.73 7.24
C ALA A 166 -0.21 15.36 6.10
N LEU A 167 -1.41 14.84 5.85
CA LEU A 167 -2.27 15.31 4.77
C LEU A 167 -2.79 16.74 5.01
N GLU A 168 -3.13 17.11 6.24
CA GLU A 168 -3.52 18.48 6.60
C GLU A 168 -2.36 19.46 6.33
N GLU A 169 -1.13 19.10 6.76
CA GLU A 169 0.08 19.87 6.42
C GLU A 169 0.33 19.93 4.90
N PHE A 170 0.02 18.87 4.15
CA PHE A 170 0.18 18.88 2.69
C PHE A 170 -0.83 19.81 2.04
N GLN A 171 -2.09 19.77 2.49
CA GLN A 171 -3.15 20.66 2.02
C GLN A 171 -2.78 22.13 2.25
N ASP A 172 -2.29 22.46 3.44
CA ASP A 172 -1.84 23.83 3.78
C ASP A 172 -0.66 24.29 2.91
N ARG A 173 0.17 23.36 2.44
CA ARG A 173 1.26 23.59 1.48
C ARG A 173 0.83 23.48 0.01
N GLY A 174 -0.48 23.47 -0.27
CA GLY A 174 -1.04 23.54 -1.62
C GLY A 174 -1.36 22.20 -2.29
N ALA A 175 -1.32 21.08 -1.55
CA ALA A 175 -1.69 19.76 -2.07
C ALA A 175 -3.20 19.63 -2.28
N SER A 176 -3.68 20.10 -3.43
CA SER A 176 -5.12 20.10 -3.79
C SER A 176 -5.80 18.73 -3.75
N ASN A 177 -5.04 17.63 -3.90
CA ASN A 177 -5.55 16.26 -3.84
C ASN A 177 -5.58 15.67 -2.42
N ALA A 178 -5.10 16.37 -1.39
CA ALA A 178 -5.11 15.89 -0.01
C ALA A 178 -6.52 15.79 0.60
N ALA A 179 -7.44 16.67 0.17
CA ALA A 179 -8.77 16.79 0.78
C ALA A 179 -9.55 15.46 0.77
N VAL A 180 -9.48 14.70 -0.32
CA VAL A 180 -10.20 13.42 -0.44
C VAL A 180 -9.67 12.38 0.54
N TYR A 181 -8.35 12.32 0.74
CA TYR A 181 -7.73 11.45 1.73
C TYR A 181 -8.06 11.87 3.17
N ILE A 182 -8.09 13.18 3.43
CA ILE A 182 -8.48 13.74 4.73
C ILE A 182 -9.92 13.36 5.07
N ASP A 183 -10.84 13.50 4.12
CA ASP A 183 -12.24 13.15 4.29
C ASP A 183 -12.42 11.65 4.54
N ALA A 184 -11.71 10.79 3.81
CA ALA A 184 -11.70 9.34 4.02
C ALA A 184 -11.23 8.97 5.44
N LEU A 185 -10.09 9.52 5.88
CA LEU A 185 -9.54 9.26 7.21
C LEU A 185 -10.45 9.78 8.32
N LYS A 186 -11.01 10.99 8.17
CA LYS A 186 -11.97 11.56 9.14
C LYS A 186 -13.25 10.74 9.22
N GLY A 187 -13.76 10.24 8.08
CA GLY A 187 -14.93 9.37 8.01
C GLY A 187 -14.75 8.05 8.77
N GLU A 188 -13.52 7.55 8.83
CA GLU A 188 -13.13 6.34 9.58
C GLU A 188 -12.65 6.64 11.01
N GLY A 189 -12.84 7.87 11.49
CA GLY A 189 -12.54 8.29 12.86
C GLY A 189 -11.05 8.47 13.17
N ALA A 190 -10.20 8.67 12.15
CA ALA A 190 -8.78 8.95 12.36
C ALA A 190 -8.58 10.31 13.05
N LEU A 191 -7.50 10.41 13.85
CA LEU A 191 -7.14 11.62 14.58
C LEU A 191 -5.86 12.23 14.03
N SER A 192 -5.82 13.57 14.01
CA SER A 192 -4.63 14.34 13.65
C SER A 192 -3.73 14.44 14.87
N ALA A 193 -2.49 13.96 14.77
CA ALA A 193 -1.50 14.07 15.83
C ALA A 193 -0.08 14.09 15.25
N SER A 194 0.83 14.74 15.98
CA SER A 194 2.26 14.79 15.65
C SER A 194 2.98 13.46 15.88
N GLU A 195 2.29 12.44 16.39
CA GLU A 195 2.84 11.11 16.62
C GLU A 195 1.83 10.02 16.22
N GLN A 196 2.28 9.05 15.41
CA GLN A 196 1.51 7.87 15.05
C GLN A 196 1.48 6.90 16.22
N GLN A 197 0.29 6.66 16.73
CA GLN A 197 0.09 5.66 17.77
C GLN A 197 0.22 4.26 17.17
N GLY A 198 0.99 3.40 17.85
CA GLY A 198 1.03 1.99 17.52
C GLY A 198 -0.28 1.28 17.88
N ILE A 199 -0.65 0.28 17.09
CA ILE A 199 -1.76 -0.63 17.36
C ILE A 199 -1.18 -1.92 17.93
N ASP A 200 -1.55 -2.27 19.16
CA ASP A 200 -1.17 -3.55 19.77
C ASP A 200 -1.79 -4.74 19.01
N THR A 201 -1.35 -5.96 19.33
CA THR A 201 -1.81 -7.14 18.61
C THR A 201 -3.30 -7.36 18.77
N GLU A 202 -3.84 -7.44 19.97
CA GLU A 202 -5.26 -7.74 20.20
C GLU A 202 -6.18 -6.75 19.48
N ARG A 203 -5.88 -5.45 19.57
CA ARG A 203 -6.63 -4.42 18.85
C ARG A 203 -6.47 -4.54 17.34
N TRP A 204 -5.26 -4.85 16.85
CA TRP A 204 -5.02 -5.06 15.43
C TRP A 204 -5.82 -6.25 14.91
N GLU A 205 -5.89 -7.33 15.68
CA GLU A 205 -6.62 -8.53 15.28
C GLU A 205 -8.10 -8.21 15.07
N SER A 206 -8.74 -7.62 16.08
CA SER A 206 -10.14 -7.18 16.00
C SER A 206 -10.38 -6.23 14.82
N LEU A 207 -9.51 -5.25 14.58
CA LEU A 207 -9.68 -4.30 13.47
C LEU A 207 -9.58 -4.99 12.11
N THR A 208 -8.64 -5.94 11.94
CA THR A 208 -8.52 -6.67 10.67
C THR A 208 -9.68 -7.62 10.42
N ASP A 209 -10.26 -8.20 11.47
CA ASP A 209 -11.45 -9.06 11.35
C ASP A 209 -12.67 -8.22 10.92
N ASP A 210 -12.90 -7.05 11.55
CA ASP A 210 -13.96 -6.11 11.17
C ASP A 210 -13.80 -5.62 9.72
N LEU A 211 -12.56 -5.32 9.31
CA LEU A 211 -12.27 -4.90 7.94
C LEU A 211 -12.51 -6.06 6.95
N ALA A 212 -12.17 -7.29 7.32
CA ALA A 212 -12.43 -8.47 6.50
C ALA A 212 -13.91 -8.72 6.25
N GLU A 213 -14.73 -8.60 7.29
CA GLU A 213 -16.18 -8.70 7.17
C GLU A 213 -16.74 -7.62 6.24
N ARG A 214 -16.37 -6.35 6.46
CA ARG A 214 -16.75 -5.23 5.57
C ARG A 214 -16.34 -5.46 4.12
N ASN A 215 -15.14 -5.99 3.90
CA ASN A 215 -14.68 -6.28 2.54
C ASN A 215 -15.47 -7.42 1.90
N ALA A 216 -15.75 -8.48 2.66
CA ALA A 216 -16.54 -9.60 2.19
C ALA A 216 -17.94 -9.14 1.76
N GLU A 217 -18.62 -8.32 2.56
CA GLU A 217 -19.92 -7.73 2.22
C GLU A 217 -19.85 -6.92 0.91
N ARG A 218 -18.85 -6.04 0.77
CA ARG A 218 -18.64 -5.24 -0.44
C ARG A 218 -18.40 -6.11 -1.68
N LEU A 219 -17.63 -7.20 -1.53
CA LEU A 219 -17.37 -8.14 -2.62
C LEU A 219 -18.65 -8.92 -2.97
N MET A 220 -19.45 -9.34 -1.99
CA MET A 220 -20.71 -10.04 -2.23
C MET A 220 -21.69 -9.15 -3.01
N GLU A 221 -21.84 -7.88 -2.63
CA GLU A 221 -22.66 -6.91 -3.36
C GLU A 221 -22.16 -6.72 -4.80
N ARG A 222 -20.84 -6.54 -4.98
CA ARG A 222 -20.24 -6.35 -6.30
C ARG A 222 -20.48 -7.52 -7.25
N TYR A 223 -20.37 -8.75 -6.73
CA TYR A 223 -20.46 -9.96 -7.54
C TYR A 223 -21.87 -10.59 -7.50
N GLU A 224 -22.86 -9.91 -6.93
CA GLU A 224 -24.25 -10.35 -6.92
C GLU A 224 -24.75 -10.60 -8.36
N GLY A 225 -25.37 -11.76 -8.58
CA GLY A 225 -25.86 -12.16 -9.90
C GLY A 225 -24.79 -12.57 -10.93
N SER A 226 -23.49 -12.51 -10.59
CA SER A 226 -22.42 -12.99 -11.47
C SER A 226 -22.22 -14.52 -11.39
N ASP A 227 -21.27 -15.06 -12.14
CA ASP A 227 -20.79 -16.44 -12.03
C ASP A 227 -19.71 -16.63 -10.95
N ARG A 228 -19.53 -15.63 -10.07
CA ARG A 228 -18.52 -15.59 -9.01
C ARG A 228 -19.10 -15.55 -7.60
N GLU A 229 -18.30 -16.01 -6.65
CA GLU A 229 -18.66 -16.11 -5.23
C GLU A 229 -17.48 -15.66 -4.36
N VAL A 230 -17.81 -15.17 -3.17
CA VAL A 230 -16.84 -14.74 -2.16
C VAL A 230 -16.58 -15.91 -1.21
N TYR A 231 -15.32 -16.29 -1.07
CA TYR A 231 -14.85 -17.34 -0.19
C TYR A 231 -14.09 -16.73 0.97
N ASP A 232 -14.35 -17.22 2.17
CA ASP A 232 -13.52 -16.92 3.32
C ASP A 232 -12.24 -17.78 3.26
N THR A 233 -11.08 -17.15 3.41
CA THR A 233 -9.78 -17.82 3.33
C THR A 233 -8.87 -17.37 4.47
N PRO A 234 -7.81 -18.12 4.80
CA PRO A 234 -6.81 -17.67 5.78
C PRO A 234 -6.14 -16.33 5.43
N MET A 235 -6.20 -15.92 4.16
CA MET A 235 -5.70 -14.65 3.64
C MET A 235 -6.84 -13.66 3.36
N GLY A 236 -8.00 -13.85 3.98
CA GLY A 236 -9.17 -12.99 3.84
C GLY A 236 -10.18 -13.39 2.78
N PRO A 237 -11.21 -12.56 2.56
CA PRO A 237 -12.21 -12.83 1.55
C PRO A 237 -11.59 -12.76 0.15
N ALA A 238 -11.80 -13.81 -0.62
CA ALA A 238 -11.30 -13.95 -1.99
C ALA A 238 -12.46 -14.25 -2.94
N VAL A 239 -12.38 -13.77 -4.19
CA VAL A 239 -13.44 -13.98 -5.18
C VAL A 239 -13.03 -15.06 -6.18
N GLY A 240 -13.84 -16.12 -6.28
CA GLY A 240 -13.59 -17.23 -7.21
C GLY A 240 -14.81 -17.55 -8.08
N PRO A 241 -14.68 -18.49 -9.03
CA PRO A 241 -15.84 -19.06 -9.73
C PRO A 241 -16.82 -19.69 -8.74
N LYS A 242 -18.13 -19.63 -8.99
CA LYS A 242 -19.16 -20.22 -8.13
C LYS A 242 -18.99 -21.73 -7.96
N GLY A 243 -19.28 -22.23 -6.75
CA GLY A 243 -19.35 -23.66 -6.45
C GLY A 243 -18.00 -24.38 -6.39
N GLN A 244 -16.90 -23.65 -6.18
CA GLN A 244 -15.61 -24.27 -5.85
C GLN A 244 -15.69 -24.84 -4.43
N ASN A 245 -15.22 -26.06 -4.25
CA ASN A 245 -14.90 -26.54 -2.91
C ASN A 245 -13.55 -25.91 -2.54
N THR A 246 -13.49 -25.07 -1.52
CA THR A 246 -12.24 -24.43 -1.09
C THR A 246 -11.63 -25.06 0.15
N ASP A 247 -12.33 -25.97 0.83
CA ASP A 247 -11.90 -26.61 2.08
C ASP A 247 -10.54 -27.30 1.92
N HIS A 248 -10.33 -27.97 0.78
CA HIS A 248 -9.10 -28.70 0.47
C HIS A 248 -7.91 -27.82 0.06
N LEU A 249 -8.11 -26.53 -0.21
CA LEU A 249 -7.04 -25.62 -0.64
C LEU A 249 -6.16 -25.16 0.53
N TRP A 250 -6.62 -25.41 1.77
CA TRP A 250 -6.00 -24.91 3.00
C TRP A 250 -5.62 -26.02 3.98
N GLU A 251 -5.87 -27.29 3.63
CA GLU A 251 -5.35 -28.45 4.34
C GLU A 251 -3.92 -28.75 3.81
N GLU A 252 -2.95 -28.87 4.73
CA GLU A 252 -1.54 -29.20 4.43
C GLU A 252 -1.33 -30.64 3.91
#